data_AF-A0A443H0P4-F1
#
_entry.id   AF-A0A443H0P4-F1
#
_cell.length_a   1.000
_cell.length_b   1.000
_cell.length_c   1.000
_cell.angle_alpha   90.00
_cell.angle_beta   90.00
_cell.angle_gamma   90.00
#
_symmetry.space_group_name_H-M   'P 1'
#
loop_
_entity.id
_entity.type
_entity.pdbx_description
1 polymer ?
#
loop_
_entity_poly.entity_id
_entity_poly.type
_entity_poly.pdbx_seq_one_letter_code
_entity_poly.pdbx_strand_id
1 'polypeptide(L)'
;MTAFLITDSLMGGYFIPAGSIVSSAEARVGRPLTPGSVAGVARRTTRRAVRRSTIYVAALPPACVRTSINGATVWQCGGTYYQPSGGRYVVIYVN
;
A
#
# COMPACT_ATOMS: atom_id res chain seq x y z
N MET A 1 33.15 -1.70 -53.28
CA MET A 1 34.54 -1.97 -52.86
C MET A 1 35.23 -0.65 -52.59
N THR A 2 35.29 -0.21 -51.34
CA THR A 2 36.45 0.53 -50.78
C THR A 2 36.24 0.66 -49.27
N ALA A 3 37.20 0.09 -48.55
CA ALA A 3 37.37 0.05 -47.11
C ALA A 3 37.98 1.39 -46.62
N PHE A 4 37.67 1.86 -45.40
CA PHE A 4 38.56 1.84 -44.22
C PHE A 4 39.81 2.74 -44.46
N LEU A 5 40.06 3.85 -43.74
CA LEU A 5 40.66 3.83 -42.40
C LEU A 5 41.14 5.24 -41.93
N ILE A 6 41.19 5.43 -40.59
CA ILE A 6 41.99 6.39 -39.75
C ILE A 6 41.77 7.90 -39.98
N THR A 7 41.59 8.76 -38.96
CA THR A 7 42.47 9.05 -37.81
C THR A 7 41.64 9.60 -36.64
N ASP A 8 41.73 8.99 -35.45
CA ASP A 8 42.66 9.36 -34.38
C ASP A 8 42.15 10.55 -33.53
N SER A 9 41.99 10.25 -32.26
CA SER A 9 41.39 11.08 -31.23
C SER A 9 42.29 12.24 -30.84
N LEU A 10 41.89 13.48 -31.14
CA LEU A 10 42.49 14.68 -30.54
C LEU A 10 41.40 15.66 -30.07
N MET A 11 41.14 15.59 -28.76
CA MET A 11 40.68 16.63 -27.84
C MET A 11 40.12 17.93 -28.43
N GLY A 12 38.79 18.04 -28.52
CA GLY A 12 38.13 19.33 -28.70
C GLY A 12 36.61 19.25 -28.77
N GLY A 13 35.95 19.22 -27.60
CA GLY A 13 34.52 19.55 -27.52
C GLY A 13 33.54 18.38 -27.42
N TYR A 14 33.75 17.46 -26.46
CA TYR A 14 32.71 16.51 -26.06
C TYR A 14 31.57 17.28 -25.35
N PHE A 15 30.67 17.88 -26.14
CA PHE A 15 29.35 18.29 -25.70
C PHE A 15 28.59 17.02 -25.30
N ILE A 16 28.73 16.59 -24.05
CA ILE A 16 27.73 15.74 -23.42
C ILE A 16 26.46 16.60 -23.37
N PRO A 17 25.36 16.27 -24.07
CA PRO A 17 24.10 16.93 -23.81
C PRO A 17 23.73 16.63 -22.34
N ALA A 18 23.97 17.62 -21.49
CA ALA A 18 23.54 17.62 -20.11
C ALA A 18 22.02 17.50 -20.09
N GLY A 19 21.53 16.32 -19.70
CA GLY A 19 20.11 16.05 -19.64
C GLY A 19 19.72 14.85 -20.48
N SER A 20 20.24 13.68 -20.14
CA SER A 20 19.40 12.48 -20.15
C SER A 20 18.28 12.69 -19.11
N ILE A 21 17.32 13.56 -19.45
CA ILE A 21 16.12 13.81 -18.65
C ILE A 21 15.27 12.56 -18.78
N VAL A 22 15.39 11.76 -17.72
CA VAL A 22 14.72 10.50 -17.46
C VAL A 22 13.27 10.50 -17.99
N SER A 23 12.93 9.41 -18.68
CA SER A 23 11.58 9.09 -19.14
C SER A 23 10.53 9.42 -18.07
N SER A 24 9.47 10.14 -18.48
CA SER A 24 8.27 10.43 -17.71
C SER A 24 7.95 9.32 -16.69
N ALA A 25 8.10 9.62 -15.41
CA ALA A 25 7.65 8.75 -14.35
C ALA A 25 6.13 8.89 -14.22
N GLU A 26 5.38 8.11 -15.01
CA GLU A 26 3.93 7.96 -14.82
C GLU A 26 3.66 7.25 -13.48
N ALA A 27 3.55 8.05 -12.43
CA ALA A 27 3.00 7.65 -11.15
C ALA A 27 1.50 7.35 -11.34
N ARG A 28 1.18 6.13 -11.80
CA ARG A 28 -0.22 5.68 -11.90
C ARG A 28 -0.86 5.72 -10.52
N VAL A 29 -1.71 6.72 -10.32
CA VAL A 29 -2.62 6.82 -9.17
C VAL A 29 -3.47 5.55 -9.17
N GLY A 30 -3.45 4.82 -8.05
CA GLY A 30 -4.24 3.59 -7.89
C GLY A 30 -3.41 2.34 -7.58
N ARG A 31 -2.10 2.35 -7.81
CA ARG A 31 -1.22 1.30 -7.24
C ARG A 31 -1.34 1.36 -5.71
N PRO A 32 -1.52 0.24 -5.00
CA PRO A 32 -1.85 0.23 -3.56
C PRO A 32 -0.85 0.95 -2.63
N LEU A 33 0.34 1.28 -3.14
CA LEU A 33 1.39 2.07 -2.46
C LEU A 33 1.49 3.55 -2.89
N THR A 34 0.69 4.01 -3.86
CA THR A 34 0.64 5.43 -4.23
C THR A 34 -0.23 6.23 -3.25
N PRO A 35 0.17 7.44 -2.82
CA PRO A 35 -0.54 8.22 -1.81
C PRO A 35 -2.03 8.48 -2.10
N GLY A 36 -2.41 8.57 -3.38
CA GLY A 36 -3.79 8.83 -3.84
C GLY A 36 -4.66 7.60 -4.05
N SER A 37 -4.19 6.39 -3.75
CA SER A 37 -5.02 5.18 -3.90
C SER A 37 -6.07 5.12 -2.79
N VAL A 38 -7.36 5.20 -3.14
CA VAL A 38 -8.49 5.05 -2.18
C VAL A 38 -8.37 3.74 -1.41
N ALA A 39 -8.02 2.64 -2.07
CA ALA A 39 -7.80 1.35 -1.41
C ALA A 39 -6.56 1.36 -0.49
N GLY A 40 -5.52 2.12 -0.84
CA GLY A 40 -4.34 2.31 0.00
C GLY A 40 -4.63 3.17 1.24
N VAL A 41 -5.40 4.24 1.06
CA VAL A 41 -5.87 5.13 2.14
C VAL A 41 -6.78 4.34 3.08
N ALA A 42 -7.79 3.63 2.57
CA ALA A 42 -8.68 2.79 3.37
C ALA A 42 -7.91 1.76 4.22
N ARG A 43 -6.90 1.08 3.65
CA ARG A 43 -6.05 0.17 4.42
C ARG A 43 -5.19 0.89 5.46
N ARG A 44 -4.68 2.10 5.17
CA ARG A 44 -3.86 2.89 6.11
C ARG A 44 -4.72 3.45 7.24
N THR A 45 -5.91 3.97 6.95
CA THR A 45 -6.87 4.46 7.94
C THR A 45 -7.34 3.31 8.81
N THR A 46 -7.69 2.16 8.22
CA THR A 46 -8.03 0.94 8.97
C THR A 46 -6.92 0.55 9.94
N ARG A 47 -5.66 0.46 9.51
CA ARG A 47 -4.55 0.08 10.41
C ARG A 47 -4.29 1.07 11.55
N ARG A 48 -4.64 2.35 11.36
CA ARG A 48 -4.49 3.38 12.40
C ARG A 48 -5.66 3.36 13.38
N ALA A 49 -6.88 3.25 12.86
CA ALA A 49 -8.12 3.23 13.62
C ALA A 49 -8.29 1.92 14.39
N VAL A 50 -8.04 0.77 13.75
CA VAL A 50 -8.28 -0.56 14.33
C VAL A 50 -7.01 -1.09 15.01
N ARG A 51 -7.07 -1.24 16.34
CA ARG A 51 -5.99 -1.80 17.17
C ARG A 51 -6.44 -3.13 17.77
N ARG A 52 -5.65 -4.20 17.52
CA ARG A 52 -5.89 -5.51 18.13
C ARG A 52 -5.45 -5.51 19.59
N SER A 53 -6.29 -6.06 20.46
CA SER A 53 -5.96 -6.36 21.84
C SER A 53 -5.36 -7.77 21.97
N THR A 54 -4.99 -8.15 23.20
CA THR A 54 -4.56 -9.51 23.55
C THR A 54 -5.72 -10.42 24.00
N ILE A 55 -6.97 -9.92 23.96
CA ILE A 55 -8.14 -10.65 24.42
C ILE A 55 -8.69 -11.51 23.27
N TYR A 56 -8.69 -12.83 23.47
CA TYR A 56 -9.19 -13.82 22.50
C TYR A 56 -10.39 -14.58 23.03
N VAL A 57 -11.47 -14.58 22.25
CA VAL A 57 -12.73 -15.27 22.53
C VAL A 57 -12.90 -16.43 21.56
N ALA A 58 -13.41 -17.56 22.04
CA ALA A 58 -13.64 -18.74 21.20
C ALA A 58 -14.86 -18.59 20.29
N ALA A 59 -15.93 -17.95 20.79
CA ALA A 59 -17.17 -17.73 20.07
C ALA A 59 -17.73 -16.33 20.35
N LEU A 60 -18.46 -15.79 19.38
CA LEU A 60 -19.18 -14.54 19.55
C LEU A 60 -20.53 -14.78 20.23
N PRO A 61 -20.98 -13.88 21.12
CA PRO A 61 -22.34 -13.92 21.64
C PRO A 61 -23.40 -13.84 20.52
N PRO A 62 -24.63 -14.33 20.76
CA PRO A 62 -25.74 -14.08 19.85
C PRO A 62 -26.04 -12.58 19.77
N ALA A 63 -26.50 -12.11 18.59
CA ALA A 63 -26.76 -10.69 18.25
C ALA A 63 -25.55 -9.84 17.79
N CYS A 64 -24.46 -10.46 17.36
CA CYS A 64 -23.38 -9.75 16.69
C CYS A 64 -23.72 -9.41 15.23
N VAL A 65 -23.48 -8.16 14.81
CA VAL A 65 -23.68 -7.70 13.43
C VAL A 65 -22.35 -7.55 12.73
N ARG A 66 -22.26 -7.99 11.47
CA ARG A 66 -21.09 -7.76 10.63
C ARG A 66 -21.11 -6.32 10.11
N THR A 67 -20.08 -5.55 10.41
CA THR A 67 -19.94 -4.16 9.98
C THR A 67 -18.59 -3.93 9.28
N SER A 68 -18.53 -2.91 8.42
CA SER A 68 -17.32 -2.54 7.68
C SER A 68 -16.80 -1.19 8.16
N ILE A 69 -15.62 -1.17 8.78
CA ILE A 69 -14.96 0.05 9.25
C ILE A 69 -13.77 0.33 8.34
N ASN A 70 -13.78 1.46 7.62
CA ASN A 70 -12.72 1.82 6.66
C ASN A 70 -12.42 0.71 5.61
N GLY A 71 -13.41 -0.14 5.29
CA GLY A 71 -13.28 -1.27 4.38
C GLY A 71 -12.80 -2.58 5.03
N ALA A 72 -12.59 -2.63 6.35
CA ALA A 72 -12.32 -3.88 7.07
C ALA A 72 -13.59 -4.47 7.68
N THR A 73 -13.82 -5.75 7.40
CA THR A 73 -14.94 -6.52 7.97
C THR A 73 -14.66 -6.89 9.41
N VAL A 74 -15.51 -6.41 10.32
CA VAL A 74 -15.44 -6.67 11.75
C VAL A 74 -16.82 -7.08 12.26
N TRP A 75 -16.87 -7.68 13.44
CA TRP A 75 -18.12 -8.04 14.10
C TRP A 75 -18.35 -7.12 15.28
N GLN A 76 -19.53 -6.51 15.38
CA GLN A 76 -19.89 -5.60 16.46
C GLN A 76 -20.92 -6.27 17.37
N CYS A 77 -20.64 -6.29 18.67
CA CYS A 77 -21.55 -6.83 19.68
C CYS A 77 -21.51 -5.94 20.92
N GLY A 78 -22.64 -5.33 21.31
CA GLY A 78 -22.76 -4.57 22.55
C GLY A 78 -21.73 -3.45 22.75
N GLY A 79 -21.24 -2.85 21.65
CA GLY A 79 -20.21 -1.80 21.66
C GLY A 79 -18.76 -2.29 21.57
N THR A 80 -18.52 -3.61 21.64
CA THR A 80 -17.20 -4.19 21.42
C THR A 80 -17.07 -4.70 19.98
N TYR A 81 -15.89 -4.51 19.40
CA TYR A 81 -15.58 -4.99 18.06
C TYR A 81 -14.68 -6.23 18.12
N TYR A 82 -14.93 -7.17 17.22
CA TYR A 82 -14.22 -8.45 17.13
C TYR A 82 -13.72 -8.69 15.71
N GLN A 83 -12.52 -9.24 15.60
CA GLN A 83 -11.92 -9.63 14.33
C GLN A 83 -11.60 -11.13 14.33
N PRO A 84 -11.90 -11.87 13.24
CA PRO A 84 -11.53 -13.27 13.14
C PRO A 84 -10.00 -13.43 13.07
N SER A 85 -9.48 -14.39 13.82
CA SER A 85 -8.05 -14.71 13.92
C SER A 85 -7.88 -16.21 14.16
N GLY A 86 -7.54 -16.97 13.10
CA GLY A 86 -7.13 -18.37 13.21
C GLY A 86 -8.11 -19.31 13.90
N GLY A 87 -9.42 -19.11 13.73
CA GLY A 87 -10.48 -19.90 14.39
C GLY A 87 -10.94 -19.36 15.74
N ARG A 88 -10.37 -18.25 16.20
CA ARG A 88 -10.83 -17.47 17.37
C ARG A 88 -11.17 -16.05 16.95
N TYR A 89 -11.69 -15.27 17.88
CA TYR A 89 -11.96 -13.85 17.68
C TYR A 89 -11.12 -13.01 18.62
N VAL A 90 -10.49 -11.97 18.11
CA VAL A 90 -9.72 -11.01 18.90
C VAL A 90 -10.54 -9.74 19.09
N VAL A 91 -10.57 -9.20 20.31
CA VAL A 91 -11.18 -7.90 20.56
C VAL A 91 -10.32 -6.81 19.93
N ILE A 92 -10.95 -5.89 19.21
CA ILE A 92 -10.30 -4.74 18.59
C ILE A 92 -10.89 -3.44 19.15
N TYR A 93 -10.05 -2.43 19.26
CA TYR A 93 -10.45 -1.07 19.56
C TYR A 93 -10.44 -0.26 18.28
N VAL A 94 -11.42 0.63 18.13
CA VAL A 94 -11.56 1.53 16.99
C VAL A 94 -11.45 2.96 17.52
N ASN A 95 -10.44 3.70 17.05
CA ASN A 95 -10.22 5.13 17.31
C ASN A 95 -10.64 5.99 16.13
#